data_AF-A0A5E4NSJ7-F1
#
_entry.id   AF-A0A5E4NSJ7-F1
#
_cell.length_a   1.000
_cell.length_b   1.000
_cell.length_c   1.000
_cell.angle_alpha   90.00
_cell.angle_beta   90.00
_cell.angle_gamma   90.00
#
_symmetry.space_group_name_H-M   'P 1'
#
loop_
_entity.id
_entity.type
_entity.pdbx_description
1 polymer ?
#
loop_
_entity_poly.entity_id
_entity_poly.type
_entity_poly.pdbx_seq_one_letter_code
_entity_poly.pdbx_strand_id
1 'polypeptide(L)'
;MQSELLDLPAPAAPAPERWTADRVGDCLVEAFRTLDRLPRAKGPRQPGNHWVRTRVEWADKLAQAELPEAERREREGAHLAAIALRPSGRDIDHMETALDWLRDLRAVDPGLALVTTLWALRTARRRSLRALCREKGWAPGTFYKLRARALEHLATTLQAAGVPVF
;
A
#
# COMPACT_ATOMS: atom_id res chain seq x y z
N MET A 1 -25.02 -28.17 -50.87
CA MET A 1 -24.03 -27.27 -50.25
C MET A 1 -24.51 -26.95 -48.85
N GLN A 2 -24.10 -27.76 -47.88
CA GLN A 2 -24.40 -27.55 -46.46
C GLN A 2 -23.41 -26.53 -45.91
N SER A 3 -23.94 -25.45 -45.35
CA SER A 3 -23.18 -24.43 -44.65
C SER A 3 -22.77 -24.98 -43.28
N GLU A 4 -21.50 -25.38 -43.14
CA GLU A 4 -20.87 -25.57 -41.82
C GLU A 4 -20.69 -24.19 -41.19
N LEU A 5 -21.68 -23.79 -40.40
CA LEU A 5 -21.55 -22.75 -39.40
C LEU A 5 -20.53 -23.24 -38.36
N LEU A 6 -19.31 -22.72 -38.46
CA LEU A 6 -18.28 -22.85 -37.43
C LEU A 6 -18.82 -22.29 -36.11
N ASP A 7 -19.30 -23.19 -35.27
CA ASP A 7 -19.62 -22.92 -33.86
C ASP A 7 -18.29 -22.70 -33.12
N LEU A 8 -17.77 -21.48 -33.20
CA LEU A 8 -16.61 -21.08 -32.42
C LEU A 8 -17.04 -21.01 -30.95
N PRO A 9 -16.42 -21.79 -30.05
CA PRO A 9 -16.82 -21.79 -28.65
C PRO A 9 -16.71 -20.38 -28.09
N ALA A 10 -17.79 -19.92 -27.46
CA ALA A 10 -17.82 -18.63 -26.78
C ALA A 10 -16.58 -18.51 -25.87
N PRO A 11 -15.90 -17.35 -25.85
CA PRO A 11 -14.73 -17.18 -25.01
C PRO A 11 -15.11 -17.48 -23.56
N ALA A 12 -14.40 -18.43 -22.95
CA ALA A 12 -14.61 -18.79 -21.55
C ALA A 12 -14.59 -17.50 -20.71
N ALA A 13 -15.63 -17.31 -19.90
CA ALA A 13 -15.70 -16.18 -18.99
C ALA A 13 -14.39 -16.12 -18.17
N PRO A 14 -13.79 -14.93 -17.97
CA PRO A 14 -12.57 -14.81 -17.21
C PRO A 14 -12.78 -15.46 -15.84
N ALA A 15 -11.87 -16.35 -15.45
CA ALA A 15 -11.94 -17.02 -14.16
C ALA A 15 -12.07 -15.96 -13.05
N PRO A 16 -12.91 -16.20 -12.02
CA PRO A 16 -13.06 -15.23 -10.95
C PRO A 16 -11.69 -14.95 -10.33
N GLU A 17 -11.42 -13.68 -10.05
CA GLU A 17 -10.17 -13.26 -9.43
C GLU A 17 -10.06 -13.92 -8.04
N ARG A 18 -8.97 -14.67 -7.82
CA ARG A 18 -8.74 -15.45 -6.60
C ARG A 18 -7.51 -14.95 -5.89
N TRP A 19 -7.48 -15.10 -4.58
CA TRP A 19 -6.27 -14.83 -3.81
C TRP A 19 -5.19 -15.84 -4.16
N THR A 20 -4.07 -15.33 -4.67
CA THR A 20 -2.82 -16.08 -4.88
C THR A 20 -1.76 -15.56 -3.93
N ALA A 21 -0.76 -16.37 -3.63
CA ALA A 21 0.37 -15.96 -2.77
C ALA A 21 1.06 -14.70 -3.32
N ASP A 22 1.21 -14.60 -4.63
CA ASP A 22 1.79 -13.42 -5.30
C ASP A 22 0.90 -12.18 -5.13
N ARG A 23 -0.42 -12.31 -5.33
CA ARG A 23 -1.35 -11.19 -5.15
C ARG A 23 -1.36 -10.68 -3.72
N VAL A 24 -1.37 -11.57 -2.73
CA VAL A 24 -1.23 -11.20 -1.32
C VAL A 24 0.10 -10.48 -1.07
N GLY A 25 1.18 -10.98 -1.66
CA GLY A 25 2.50 -10.34 -1.58
C GLY A 25 2.50 -8.92 -2.12
N ASP A 26 1.88 -8.70 -3.28
CA ASP A 26 1.75 -7.37 -3.90
C ASP A 26 0.94 -6.42 -3.02
N CYS A 27 -0.21 -6.86 -2.50
CA CYS A 27 -1.03 -6.07 -1.58
C CYS A 27 -0.24 -5.65 -0.33
N LEU A 28 0.53 -6.56 0.26
CA LEU A 28 1.37 -6.25 1.43
C LEU A 28 2.48 -5.24 1.10
N VAL A 29 3.11 -5.37 -0.07
CA VAL A 29 4.14 -4.41 -0.51
C VAL A 29 3.52 -3.04 -0.76
N GLU A 30 2.36 -2.98 -1.41
CA GLU A 30 1.62 -1.73 -1.63
C GLU A 30 1.16 -1.10 -0.32
N ALA A 31 0.71 -1.89 0.65
CA ALA A 31 0.36 -1.39 1.97
C ALA A 31 1.53 -0.62 2.61
N PHE A 32 2.76 -1.17 2.58
CA PHE A 32 3.93 -0.45 3.09
C PHE A 32 4.33 0.77 2.23
N ARG A 33 4.10 0.76 0.91
CA ARG A 33 4.29 1.94 0.06
C ARG A 33 3.30 3.05 0.40
N THR A 34 2.04 2.69 0.64
CA THR A 34 1.00 3.61 1.11
C THR A 34 1.33 4.17 2.49
N LEU A 35 1.78 3.32 3.43
CA LEU A 35 2.22 3.73 4.75
C LEU A 35 3.36 4.76 4.69
N ASP A 36 4.35 4.57 3.82
CA ASP A 36 5.47 5.51 3.65
C ASP A 36 5.02 6.86 3.05
N ARG A 37 3.87 6.92 2.35
CA ARG A 37 3.26 8.16 1.80
C ARG A 37 2.36 8.89 2.80
N LEU A 38 1.96 8.24 3.90
CA LEU A 38 1.13 8.88 4.91
C LEU A 38 1.89 10.01 5.62
N PRO A 39 1.18 11.08 6.04
CA PRO A 39 1.79 12.13 6.82
C PRO A 39 2.35 11.54 8.11
N ARG A 40 3.65 11.75 8.35
CA ARG A 40 4.28 11.31 9.60
C ARG A 40 3.56 11.96 10.78
N ALA A 41 3.16 11.14 11.75
CA ALA A 41 2.61 11.64 13.00
C ALA A 41 3.61 12.63 13.63
N LYS A 42 3.28 13.92 13.60
CA LYS A 42 3.96 14.92 14.42
C LYS A 42 3.43 14.70 15.83
N GLY A 43 4.25 14.15 16.72
CA GLY A 43 3.91 13.97 18.13
C GLY A 43 3.44 15.29 18.76
N PRO A 44 2.83 15.24 19.96
CA PRO A 44 2.34 16.44 20.63
C PRO A 44 3.45 17.48 20.69
N ARG A 45 3.23 18.61 20.02
CA ARG A 45 4.14 19.75 20.10
C ARG A 45 4.14 20.22 21.54
N GLN A 46 5.31 20.61 22.06
CA GLN A 46 5.44 21.15 23.41
C GLN A 46 4.36 22.21 23.68
N PRO A 47 3.78 22.27 24.90
CA PRO A 47 2.74 23.24 25.23
C PRO A 47 3.25 24.65 24.96
N GLY A 48 2.51 25.38 24.13
CA GLY A 48 2.80 26.72 23.66
C GLY A 48 1.52 27.35 23.11
N ASN A 49 1.58 28.64 22.75
CA ASN A 49 0.41 29.37 22.26
C ASN A 49 0.08 28.91 20.82
N HIS A 50 -0.66 27.81 20.71
CA HIS A 50 -0.98 27.12 19.46
C HIS A 50 -2.43 27.29 19.04
N TRP A 51 -3.03 28.45 19.33
CA TRP A 51 -4.27 28.80 18.67
C TRP A 51 -4.06 28.64 17.17
N VAL A 52 -4.81 27.71 16.55
CA VAL A 52 -4.89 27.63 15.10
C VAL A 52 -5.29 29.03 14.69
N ARG A 53 -4.44 29.74 13.94
CA ARG A 53 -4.83 30.97 13.25
C ARG A 53 -5.84 30.57 12.19
N THR A 54 -7.05 30.22 12.61
CA THR A 54 -8.19 29.97 11.74
C THR A 54 -8.73 31.33 11.34
N ARG A 55 -7.92 32.07 10.59
CA ARG A 55 -8.35 33.10 9.68
C ARG A 55 -7.24 33.18 8.65
N VAL A 56 -7.48 32.56 7.50
CA VAL A 56 -7.04 33.22 6.27
C VAL A 56 -7.71 34.58 6.34
N GLU A 57 -6.97 35.59 6.78
CA GLU A 57 -7.53 36.93 6.87
C GLU A 57 -7.82 37.43 5.47
N TRP A 58 -8.79 38.33 5.34
CA TRP A 58 -9.12 38.93 4.05
C TRP A 58 -7.89 39.57 3.38
N ALA A 59 -6.94 40.06 4.19
CA ALA A 59 -5.63 40.54 3.76
C ALA A 59 -4.76 39.46 3.07
N ASP A 60 -4.78 38.21 3.56
CA ASP A 60 -4.03 37.10 2.94
C ASP A 60 -4.64 36.72 1.58
N LYS A 61 -5.97 36.82 1.45
CA LYS A 61 -6.66 36.58 0.17
C LYS A 61 -6.39 37.70 -0.86
N LEU A 62 -6.30 38.95 -0.40
CA LEU A 62 -5.90 40.10 -1.23
C LEU A 62 -4.45 39.98 -1.69
N ALA A 63 -3.53 39.66 -0.79
CA ALA A 63 -2.13 39.43 -1.11
C ALA A 63 -1.94 38.28 -2.12
N GLN A 64 -2.77 37.23 -2.04
CA GLN A 64 -2.79 36.14 -3.03
C GLN A 64 -3.35 36.56 -4.40
N ALA A 65 -4.28 37.54 -4.44
CA ALA A 65 -4.87 38.04 -5.68
C ALA A 65 -3.90 38.93 -6.48
N GLU A 66 -2.97 39.61 -5.80
CA GLU A 66 -1.93 40.47 -6.39
C GLU A 66 -0.68 39.70 -6.87
N LEU A 67 -0.61 38.39 -6.62
CA LEU A 67 0.53 37.57 -7.05
C LEU A 67 0.65 37.54 -8.58
N PRO A 68 1.86 37.65 -9.14
CA PRO A 68 2.09 37.39 -10.56
C PRO A 68 1.56 36.01 -10.96
N GLU A 69 0.96 35.87 -12.15
CA GLU A 69 0.36 34.60 -12.61
C GLU A 69 1.34 33.42 -12.56
N ALA A 70 2.63 33.67 -12.78
CA ALA A 70 3.67 32.65 -12.70
C ALA A 70 3.78 32.02 -11.30
N GLU A 71 3.75 32.82 -10.24
CA GLU A 71 3.78 32.32 -8.85
C GLU A 71 2.49 31.60 -8.46
N ARG A 72 1.34 32.04 -8.99
CA ARG A 72 0.06 31.33 -8.80
C ARG A 72 0.12 29.93 -9.37
N ARG A 73 0.56 29.79 -10.63
CA ARG A 73 0.70 28.48 -11.28
C ARG A 73 1.74 27.58 -10.61
N GLU A 74 2.84 28.13 -10.12
CA GLU A 74 3.86 27.36 -9.38
C GLU A 74 3.29 26.82 -8.06
N ARG A 75 2.57 27.64 -7.29
CA ARG A 75 1.93 27.20 -6.04
C ARG A 75 0.81 26.19 -6.27
N GLU A 76 -0.02 26.39 -7.29
CA GLU A 76 -1.02 25.41 -7.70
C GLU A 76 -0.37 24.10 -8.13
N GLY A 77 0.71 24.15 -8.91
CA GLY A 77 1.50 22.97 -9.29
C GLY A 77 2.08 22.24 -8.08
N ALA A 78 2.65 22.96 -7.11
CA ALA A 78 3.16 22.38 -5.88
C ALA A 78 2.05 21.77 -5.01
N HIS A 79 0.89 22.41 -4.94
CA HIS A 79 -0.27 21.91 -4.22
C HIS A 79 -0.86 20.65 -4.88
N LEU A 80 -1.00 20.64 -6.20
CA LEU A 80 -1.46 19.49 -6.97
C LEU A 80 -0.47 18.33 -6.88
N ALA A 81 0.84 18.59 -6.95
CA ALA A 81 1.87 17.58 -6.74
C ALA A 81 1.82 16.99 -5.31
N ALA A 82 1.59 17.84 -4.30
CA ALA A 82 1.43 17.40 -2.92
C ALA A 82 0.15 16.59 -2.69
N ILE A 83 -0.93 16.89 -3.42
CA ILE A 83 -2.17 16.09 -3.40
C ILE A 83 -1.96 14.75 -4.12
N ALA A 84 -1.31 14.75 -5.29
CA ALA A 84 -1.04 13.54 -6.06
C ALA A 84 -0.17 12.52 -5.31
N LEU A 85 0.64 12.98 -4.36
CA LEU A 85 1.47 12.13 -3.50
C LEU A 85 0.70 11.49 -2.34
N ARG A 86 -0.49 11.99 -1.99
CA ARG A 86 -1.29 11.45 -0.88
C ARG A 86 -2.06 10.20 -1.34
N PRO A 87 -2.04 9.13 -0.54
CA PRO A 87 -2.88 7.98 -0.84
C PRO A 87 -4.35 8.35 -0.72
N SER A 88 -5.18 7.73 -1.56
CA SER A 88 -6.63 7.88 -1.50
C SER A 88 -7.20 7.19 -0.25
N GLY A 89 -8.45 7.50 0.12
CA GLY A 89 -9.13 6.78 1.21
C GLY A 89 -9.17 5.27 0.97
N ARG A 90 -9.44 4.86 -0.27
CA ARG A 90 -9.43 3.45 -0.67
C ARG A 90 -8.04 2.80 -0.51
N ASP A 91 -6.97 3.50 -0.84
CA ASP A 91 -5.60 3.00 -0.63
C ASP A 91 -5.31 2.79 0.86
N ILE A 92 -5.84 3.65 1.72
CA ILE A 92 -5.71 3.55 3.18
C ILE A 92 -6.51 2.34 3.69
N ASP A 93 -7.75 2.17 3.26
CA ASP A 93 -8.59 1.02 3.66
C ASP A 93 -7.94 -0.31 3.24
N HIS A 94 -7.43 -0.38 2.01
CA HIS A 94 -6.70 -1.55 1.51
C HIS A 94 -5.40 -1.78 2.30
N MET A 95 -4.67 -0.72 2.62
CA MET A 95 -3.46 -0.79 3.45
C MET A 95 -3.79 -1.33 4.85
N GLU A 96 -4.79 -0.78 5.53
CA GLU A 96 -5.19 -1.21 6.87
C GLU A 96 -5.60 -2.68 6.88
N THR A 97 -6.44 -3.06 5.91
CA THR A 97 -6.86 -4.46 5.70
C THR A 97 -5.65 -5.39 5.53
N ALA A 98 -4.71 -5.04 4.64
CA ALA A 98 -3.53 -5.85 4.40
C ALA A 98 -2.59 -5.93 5.62
N LEU A 99 -2.48 -4.85 6.40
CA LEU A 99 -1.70 -4.84 7.63
C LEU A 99 -2.36 -5.67 8.74
N ASP A 100 -3.68 -5.79 8.76
CA ASP A 100 -4.39 -6.68 9.68
C ASP A 100 -4.11 -8.15 9.40
N TRP A 101 -3.93 -8.55 8.14
CA TRP A 101 -3.51 -9.93 7.81
C TRP A 101 -2.18 -10.32 8.49
N LEU A 102 -1.26 -9.36 8.67
CA LEU A 102 -0.01 -9.60 9.39
C LEU A 102 -0.23 -9.78 10.89
N ARG A 103 -1.27 -9.16 11.46
CA ARG A 103 -1.66 -9.37 12.86
C ARG A 103 -2.25 -10.77 13.04
N ASP A 104 -3.11 -11.20 12.13
CA ASP A 104 -3.68 -12.54 12.13
C ASP A 104 -2.60 -13.60 11.96
N LEU A 105 -1.69 -13.40 11.00
CA LEU A 105 -0.54 -14.28 10.80
C LEU A 105 0.35 -14.35 12.05
N ARG A 106 0.51 -13.24 12.78
CA ARG A 106 1.30 -13.21 14.03
C ARG A 106 0.64 -14.03 15.13
N ALA A 107 -0.69 -14.06 15.19
CA ALA A 107 -1.40 -14.90 16.15
C ALA A 107 -1.19 -16.40 15.87
N VAL A 108 -1.02 -16.79 14.60
CA VAL A 108 -0.74 -18.17 14.19
C VAL A 108 0.74 -18.53 14.34
N ASP A 109 1.64 -17.73 13.77
CA ASP A 109 3.08 -17.93 13.82
C ASP A 109 3.82 -16.56 13.81
N PRO A 110 4.32 -16.11 14.97
CA PRO A 110 5.06 -14.85 15.08
C PRO A 110 6.31 -14.78 14.20
N GLY A 111 6.96 -15.91 13.92
CA GLY A 111 8.14 -15.98 13.07
C GLY A 111 7.81 -15.74 11.60
N LEU A 112 6.74 -16.37 11.10
CA LEU A 112 6.23 -16.13 9.74
C LEU A 112 5.79 -14.67 9.56
N ALA A 113 5.09 -14.11 10.54
CA ALA A 113 4.67 -12.71 10.51
C ALA A 113 5.86 -11.75 10.45
N LEU A 114 6.89 -11.98 11.27
CA LEU A 114 8.10 -11.17 11.29
C LEU A 114 8.84 -11.22 9.94
N VAL A 115 9.05 -12.41 9.39
CA VAL A 115 9.73 -12.60 8.09
C VAL A 115 8.97 -11.87 6.99
N THR A 116 7.65 -12.04 6.94
CA THR A 116 6.79 -11.46 5.90
C THR A 116 6.72 -9.94 6.00
N THR A 117 6.61 -9.41 7.23
CA THR A 117 6.62 -7.96 7.50
C THR A 117 7.93 -7.32 7.04
N LEU A 118 9.08 -7.89 7.45
CA LEU A 118 10.39 -7.34 7.07
C LEU A 118 10.66 -7.45 5.58
N TRP A 119 10.23 -8.54 4.95
CA TRP A 119 10.28 -8.71 3.51
C TRP A 119 9.48 -7.62 2.79
N ALA A 120 8.20 -7.47 3.12
CA ALA A 120 7.30 -6.53 2.46
C ALA A 120 7.79 -5.09 2.63
N LEU A 121 8.18 -4.71 3.85
CA LEU A 121 8.75 -3.39 4.15
C LEU A 121 10.04 -3.10 3.36
N ARG A 122 10.97 -4.06 3.27
CA ARG A 122 12.22 -3.88 2.51
C ARG A 122 11.94 -3.78 1.01
N THR A 123 10.99 -4.57 0.51
CA THR A 123 10.60 -4.60 -0.91
C THR A 123 9.90 -3.31 -1.32
N ALA A 124 8.99 -2.80 -0.48
CA ALA A 124 8.33 -1.51 -0.68
C ALA A 124 9.34 -0.37 -0.85
N ARG A 125 10.42 -0.41 -0.05
CA ARG A 125 11.53 0.57 -0.07
C ARG A 125 12.64 0.26 -1.08
N ARG A 126 12.45 -0.75 -1.95
CA ARG A 126 13.42 -1.18 -2.97
C ARG A 126 14.82 -1.50 -2.39
N ARG A 127 14.88 -2.04 -1.17
CA ARG A 127 16.12 -2.40 -0.49
C ARG A 127 16.44 -3.89 -0.64
N SER A 128 17.74 -4.23 -0.62
CA SER A 128 18.21 -5.61 -0.80
C SER A 128 17.75 -6.55 0.32
N LEU A 129 17.13 -7.67 -0.08
CA LEU A 129 16.74 -8.78 0.82
C LEU A 129 17.95 -9.62 1.24
N ARG A 130 18.99 -9.71 0.40
CA ARG A 130 20.25 -10.38 0.77
C ARG A 130 20.95 -9.63 1.90
N ALA A 131 20.94 -8.29 1.84
CA ALA A 131 21.45 -7.46 2.92
C ALA A 131 20.65 -7.65 4.21
N LEU A 132 19.32 -7.71 4.13
CA LEU A 132 18.46 -8.03 5.28
C LEU A 132 18.83 -9.38 5.92
N CYS A 133 18.99 -10.44 5.12
CA CYS A 133 19.35 -11.76 5.63
C CYS A 133 20.71 -11.73 6.34
N ARG A 134 21.70 -11.04 5.78
CA ARG A 134 23.02 -10.86 6.40
C ARG A 134 22.93 -10.07 7.71
N GLU A 135 22.19 -8.96 7.73
CA GLU A 135 21.99 -8.13 8.94
C GLU A 135 21.33 -8.92 10.08
N LYS A 136 20.44 -9.86 9.75
CA LYS A 136 19.72 -10.69 10.74
C LYS A 136 20.37 -12.04 11.03
N GLY A 137 21.47 -12.38 10.36
CA GLY A 137 22.12 -13.70 10.49
C GLY A 137 21.26 -14.86 9.97
N TRP A 138 20.38 -14.61 9.01
CA TRP A 138 19.46 -15.61 8.46
C TRP A 138 20.01 -16.26 7.19
N ALA A 139 19.79 -17.57 7.06
CA ALA A 139 20.03 -18.28 5.82
C ALA A 139 18.99 -17.83 4.75
N PRO A 140 19.41 -17.32 3.57
CA PRO A 140 18.48 -16.80 2.56
C PRO A 140 17.47 -17.84 2.08
N GLY A 141 17.89 -19.10 1.89
CA GLY A 141 17.00 -20.18 1.46
C GLY A 141 15.85 -20.42 2.44
N THR A 142 16.15 -20.44 3.74
CA THR A 142 15.13 -20.57 4.80
C THR A 142 14.20 -19.37 4.81
N PHE A 143 14.75 -18.15 4.69
CA PHE A 143 13.95 -16.93 4.62
C PHE A 143 12.93 -16.96 3.48
N TYR A 144 13.35 -17.31 2.26
CA TYR A 144 12.44 -17.38 1.12
C TYR A 144 11.37 -18.47 1.26
N LYS A 145 11.72 -19.63 1.84
CA LYS A 145 10.75 -20.71 2.12
C LYS A 145 9.72 -20.29 3.16
N LEU A 146 10.14 -19.66 4.26
CA LEU A 146 9.23 -19.17 5.29
C LEU A 146 8.30 -18.08 4.74
N ARG A 147 8.83 -17.14 3.95
CA ARG A 147 8.01 -16.14 3.25
C ARG A 147 6.98 -16.80 2.32
N ALA A 148 7.39 -17.74 1.48
CA ALA A 148 6.47 -18.43 0.56
C ALA A 148 5.34 -19.12 1.33
N ARG A 149 5.69 -19.88 2.37
CA ARG A 149 4.71 -20.53 3.26
C ARG A 149 3.75 -19.54 3.90
N ALA A 150 4.23 -18.39 4.35
CA ALA A 150 3.39 -17.36 4.94
C ALA A 150 2.38 -16.78 3.94
N LEU A 151 2.82 -16.48 2.72
CA LEU A 151 1.96 -15.94 1.67
C LEU A 151 0.92 -16.97 1.19
N GLU A 152 1.30 -18.24 1.06
CA GLU A 152 0.37 -19.33 0.74
C GLU A 152 -0.69 -19.53 1.83
N HIS A 153 -0.28 -19.47 3.09
CA HIS A 153 -1.19 -19.56 4.23
C HIS A 153 -2.20 -18.41 4.24
N LEU A 154 -1.74 -17.17 4.04
CA LEU A 154 -2.61 -16.00 3.94
C LEU A 154 -3.57 -16.11 2.76
N ALA A 155 -3.08 -16.46 1.57
CA ALA A 155 -3.94 -16.63 0.39
C ALA A 155 -5.04 -17.68 0.62
N THR A 156 -4.68 -18.81 1.23
CA THR A 156 -5.65 -19.86 1.58
C THR A 156 -6.68 -19.36 2.59
N THR A 157 -6.23 -18.62 3.61
CA THR A 157 -7.11 -18.10 4.67
C THR A 157 -8.08 -17.06 4.12
N LEU A 158 -7.60 -16.12 3.30
CA LEU A 158 -8.43 -15.09 2.66
C LEU A 158 -9.45 -15.71 1.70
N GLN A 159 -9.03 -16.72 0.94
CA GLN A 159 -9.92 -17.47 0.05
C GLN A 159 -11.00 -18.22 0.84
N ALA A 160 -10.65 -18.84 1.96
CA ALA A 160 -11.59 -19.55 2.83
C ALA A 160 -12.57 -18.60 3.54
N ALA A 161 -12.12 -17.39 3.88
CA ALA A 161 -12.95 -16.35 4.48
C ALA A 161 -13.86 -15.63 3.46
N GLY A 162 -13.71 -15.90 2.16
CA GLY A 162 -14.52 -15.26 1.10
C GLY A 162 -14.22 -13.77 0.92
N VAL A 163 -13.01 -13.32 1.29
CA VAL A 163 -12.62 -11.92 1.15
C VAL A 163 -12.49 -11.59 -0.35
N PRO A 164 -13.15 -10.53 -0.87
CA PRO A 164 -13.03 -10.15 -2.26
C PRO A 164 -11.62 -9.64 -2.58
N VAL A 165 -11.11 -9.96 -3.78
CA VAL A 165 -9.84 -9.43 -4.27
C VAL A 165 -10.00 -7.94 -4.64
N PHE A 166 -8.97 -7.15 -4.38
CA PHE A 166 -8.90 -5.72 -4.68
C PHE A 166 -7.51 -5.33 -5.16
#